data_AF-A0A951UKW7-F1
#
_entry.id   AF-A0A951UKW7-F1
#
_cell.length_a   1.000
_cell.length_b   1.000
_cell.length_c   1.000
_cell.angle_alpha   90.00
_cell.angle_beta   90.00
_cell.angle_gamma   90.00
#
_symmetry.space_group_name_H-M   'P 1'
#
loop_
_entity.id
_entity.type
_entity.pdbx_description
1 polymer ?
#
loop_
_entity_poly.entity_id
_entity_poly.type
_entity_poly.pdbx_seq_one_letter_code
_entity_poly.pdbx_strand_id
1 'polypeptide(L)' 'MMQAIGDRYSEAAAQYYIGRTLAQLDQTPAAIQAYASARDIFADIQLENLVQLCQEAIDALSQ' A
#
# COMPACT_ATOMS: atom_id res chain seq x y z
N MET A 1 11.01 -3.80 19.82
CA MET A 1 10.08 -4.59 18.99
C MET A 1 8.91 -3.74 18.49
N MET A 2 8.21 -2.98 19.36
CA MET A 2 7.08 -2.12 18.95
C MET A 2 7.47 -0.95 18.02
N GLN A 3 8.65 -0.35 18.20
CA GLN A 3 9.11 0.77 17.35
C GLN A 3 9.31 0.34 15.90
N ALA A 4 9.99 -0.78 15.66
CA ALA A 4 10.21 -1.31 14.30
C ALA A 4 8.90 -1.66 13.57
N ILE A 5 7.88 -2.14 14.29
CA ILE A 5 6.54 -2.36 13.70
C ILE A 5 5.89 -1.02 13.35
N GLY A 6 6.03 0.00 14.21
CA GLY A 6 5.51 1.35 13.95
C GLY A 6 6.17 2.06 12.77
N ASP A 7 7.49 1.92 12.62
CA ASP A 7 8.25 2.48 11.50
C ASP A 7 7.79 1.85 10.18
N ARG A 8 7.69 0.52 10.15
CA ARG A 8 7.22 -0.23 8.97
C ARG A 8 5.76 0.05 8.64
N TYR A 9 4.90 0.19 9.65
CA TYR A 9 3.52 0.63 9.45
C TYR A 9 3.48 2.01 8.78
N SER A 10 4.29 2.94 9.26
CA SER A 10 4.32 4.32 8.73
C SER A 10 4.84 4.35 7.29
N GLU A 11 5.85 3.54 6.97
CA GLU A 11 6.36 3.35 5.61
C GLU A 11 5.29 2.80 4.66
N ALA A 12 4.61 1.72 5.07
CA ALA A 12 3.53 1.13 4.29
C ALA A 12 2.37 2.10 4.06
N ALA A 13 1.97 2.83 5.11
CA ALA A 13 0.93 3.85 5.00
C ALA A 13 1.34 4.98 4.03
N ALA A 14 2.60 5.42 4.07
CA ALA A 14 3.10 6.42 3.13
C ALA A 14 3.03 5.92 1.68
N GLN A 15 3.47 4.68 1.42
CA GLN A 15 3.35 4.04 0.10
C GLN A 15 1.89 3.93 -0.36
N TYR A 16 0.97 3.58 0.53
CA TYR A 16 -0.47 3.54 0.23
C TYR A 16 -1.01 4.91 -0.19
N TYR A 17 -0.65 5.98 0.53
CA TYR A 17 -1.09 7.33 0.15
C TYR A 17 -0.43 7.82 -1.15
N ILE A 18 0.84 7.47 -1.40
CA ILE A 18 1.48 7.69 -2.71
C ILE A 18 0.68 7.01 -3.81
N GLY A 19 0.29 5.74 -3.64
CA GLY A 19 -0.57 5.02 -4.58
C GLY A 19 -1.88 5.75 -4.85
N ARG A 20 -2.55 6.27 -3.81
CA ARG A 20 -3.77 7.07 -3.94
C ARG A 20 -3.55 8.36 -4.72
N THR A 21 -2.48 9.08 -4.45
CA THR A 21 -2.16 10.32 -5.17
C THR A 21 -1.83 10.05 -6.64
N LEU A 22 -1.03 9.01 -6.92
CA LEU A 22 -0.69 8.62 -8.29
C LEU A 22 -1.93 8.17 -9.08
N ALA A 23 -2.85 7.45 -8.43
CA ALA A 23 -4.12 7.05 -9.03
C ALA A 23 -4.97 8.27 -9.43
N GLN A 24 -5.01 9.31 -8.59
CA GLN A 24 -5.72 10.56 -8.89
C GLN A 24 -5.07 11.37 -10.02
N LEU A 25 -3.79 11.11 -10.32
CA LEU A 25 -3.06 11.73 -11.42
C LEU A 25 -3.08 10.87 -12.70
N ASP A 26 -3.92 9.83 -12.75
CA ASP A 26 -4.01 8.84 -13.83
C ASP A 26 -2.67 8.11 -14.11
N GLN A 27 -1.76 8.09 -13.13
CA GLN A 27 -0.49 7.37 -13.21
C GLN A 27 -0.66 5.92 -12.75
N THR A 28 -1.58 5.21 -13.39
CA THR A 28 -2.06 3.87 -12.98
C THR A 28 -0.93 2.86 -12.71
N PRO A 29 0.10 2.71 -13.58
CA PRO A 29 1.18 1.74 -13.32
C PRO A 29 1.97 2.06 -12.04
N ALA A 30 2.25 3.34 -11.80
CA ALA A 30 2.98 3.80 -10.62
C ALA A 30 2.13 3.66 -9.35
N ALA A 31 0.82 3.91 -9.46
CA ALA A 31 -0.13 3.71 -8.37
C ALA A 31 -0.17 2.25 -7.92
N ILE A 32 -0.28 1.30 -8.88
CA ILE A 32 -0.27 -0.14 -8.59
C ILE A 32 1.02 -0.56 -7.90
N GLN A 33 2.19 -0.06 -8.37
CA GLN A 33 3.47 -0.35 -7.72
C GLN A 33 3.53 0.15 -6.28
N ALA A 34 3.06 1.36 -6.01
CA ALA A 34 3.03 1.92 -4.65
C ALA A 34 2.09 1.12 -3.73
N TYR A 35 0.91 0.73 -4.20
CA TYR A 35 0.02 -0.14 -3.43
C TYR A 35 0.60 -1.53 -3.19
N ALA A 36 1.30 -2.12 -4.17
CA ALA A 36 1.97 -3.40 -4.00
C ALA A 36 3.08 -3.32 -2.95
N SER A 37 3.87 -2.24 -2.96
CA SER A 37 4.88 -1.98 -1.93
C SER A 37 4.25 -1.87 -0.53
N ALA A 38 3.13 -1.13 -0.39
CA ALA A 38 2.42 -1.03 0.87
C ALA A 38 1.89 -2.39 1.35
N ARG A 39 1.28 -3.16 0.43
CA ARG A 39 0.74 -4.51 0.69
C ARG A 39 1.82 -5.44 1.25
N ASP A 40 2.99 -5.48 0.61
CA ASP A 40 4.06 -6.40 0.98
C ASP A 40 4.63 -6.06 2.39
N ILE A 41 4.76 -4.77 2.71
CA ILE A 41 5.18 -4.34 4.05
C ILE A 41 4.12 -4.70 5.09
N PHE A 42 2.83 -4.42 4.82
CA PHE A 42 1.72 -4.77 5.71
C PHE A 42 1.61 -6.29 5.95
N ALA A 43 1.85 -7.10 4.92
CA ALA A 43 1.88 -8.56 5.04
C ALA A 43 3.01 -9.02 5.98
N ASP A 44 4.20 -8.44 5.86
CA ASP A 44 5.34 -8.79 6.69
C ASP A 44 5.26 -8.22 8.13
N ILE A 45 4.33 -7.30 8.43
CA ILE A 45 3.91 -6.96 9.81
C ILE A 45 2.56 -7.58 10.21
N GLN A 46 2.04 -8.54 9.43
CA GLN A 46 0.84 -9.33 9.73
C GLN A 46 -0.45 -8.49 9.91
N LEU A 47 -0.59 -7.40 9.17
CA LEU A 47 -1.79 -6.56 9.16
C LEU A 47 -2.69 -6.89 7.96
N GLU A 48 -3.35 -8.04 8.01
CA GLU A 48 -4.13 -8.62 6.90
C GLU A 48 -5.24 -7.70 6.39
N ASN A 49 -5.91 -6.93 7.26
CA ASN A 49 -6.92 -5.96 6.84
C ASN A 49 -6.34 -4.90 5.89
N LEU A 50 -5.08 -4.50 6.08
CA LEU A 50 -4.41 -3.51 5.25
C LEU A 50 -3.82 -4.11 3.97
N VAL A 51 -3.43 -5.40 4.03
CA VAL A 51 -3.10 -6.19 2.84
C VAL A 51 -4.30 -6.21 1.89
N GLN A 52 -5.48 -6.54 2.42
CA GLN A 52 -6.71 -6.60 1.63
C GLN A 52 -7.09 -5.23 1.06
N LEU A 53 -6.99 -4.16 1.86
CA LEU A 53 -7.22 -2.79 1.39
C LEU A 53 -6.31 -2.42 0.21
N CYS A 54 -5.03 -2.77 0.27
CA CYS A 54 -4.11 -2.51 -0.84
C CYS A 54 -4.47 -3.33 -2.08
N GLN A 55 -4.91 -4.58 -1.90
CA GLN A 55 -5.30 -5.44 -3.00
C GLN A 55 -6.57 -4.93 -3.71
N GLU A 56 -7.57 -4.50 -2.96
CA GLU A 56 -8.78 -3.87 -3.51
C GLU A 56 -8.45 -2.62 -4.34
N ALA A 57 -7.51 -1.80 -3.88
CA ALA A 57 -7.06 -0.63 -4.61
C ALA A 57 -6.31 -0.99 -5.91
N ILE A 58 -5.51 -2.05 -5.91
CA ILE A 58 -4.83 -2.57 -7.11
C ILE A 58 -5.86 -3.12 -8.11
N ASP A 59 -6.80 -3.91 -7.62
CA ASP A 59 -7.82 -4.55 -8.45
C ASP A 59 -8.70 -3.48 -9.12
N ALA A 60 -9.10 -2.44 -8.38
CA ALA A 60 -9.88 -1.31 -8.90
C ALA A 60 -9.16 -0.53 -10.02
N LEU A 61 -7.82 -0.55 -10.05
CA LEU A 61 -7.00 0.12 -11.06
C LEU A 61 -6.60 -0.77 -12.24
N SER A 62 -6.89 -2.08 -12.15
CA SER A 62 -6.51 -3.07 -13.15
C SER A 62 -7.69 -3.50 -14.05
N GLN A 63 -8.88 -2.93 -13.82
CA GLN A 63 -10.09 -3.10 -14.64
C GLN A 63 -10.21 -1.99 -15.69
#